data_AF-A0A430Q014-F1
#
_entry.id   AF-A0A430Q014-F1
#
_cell.length_a   1.000
_cell.length_b   1.000
_cell.length_c   1.000
_cell.angle_alpha   90.00
_cell.angle_beta   90.00
_cell.angle_gamma   90.00
#
_symmetry.space_group_name_H-M   'P 1'
#
loop_
_entity.id
_entity.type
_entity.pdbx_description
1 polymer ?
#
loop_
_entity_poly.entity_id
_entity_poly.type
_entity_poly.pdbx_seq_one_letter_code
_entity_poly.pdbx_strand_id
1 'polypeptide(L)' 'FIRWLTKTSREGAQTTVFCALDNNLIPGAFYSECRPRRCNSQALNDEICDHVWKTSEALIDEWVSFSQK' A
#
# COMPACT_ATOMS: atom_id res chain seq x y z
N PHE A 1 22.02 19.87 8.96
CA PHE A 1 22.64 19.04 7.91
C PHE A 1 21.73 17.90 7.43
N ILE A 2 21.00 17.16 8.31
CA ILE A 2 20.14 16.02 7.91
C ILE A 2 18.82 16.40 7.19
N ARG A 3 18.30 17.62 7.36
CA ARG A 3 17.00 18.06 6.81
C ARG A 3 16.85 17.94 5.28
N TRP A 4 17.94 17.89 4.51
CA TRP A 4 17.89 17.66 3.06
C TRP A 4 17.73 16.18 2.69
N LEU A 5 18.10 15.25 3.59
CA LEU A 5 18.11 13.81 3.34
C LEU A 5 16.81 13.10 3.75
N THR A 6 15.97 13.74 4.56
CA THR A 6 14.79 13.09 5.15
C THR A 6 13.56 13.97 5.02
N LYS A 7 12.43 13.35 4.67
CA LYS A 7 11.12 14.00 4.71
C LYS A 7 10.70 14.31 6.14
N THR A 8 10.03 15.43 6.33
CA THR A 8 9.25 15.73 7.53
C THR A 8 7.97 14.90 7.56
N SER A 9 7.33 14.79 8.73
CA SER A 9 6.05 14.07 8.85
C SER A 9 4.96 14.66 7.94
N ARG A 10 4.96 15.98 7.74
CA ARG A 10 4.04 16.67 6.82
C ARG A 10 4.26 16.24 5.37
N GLU A 11 5.51 16.20 4.92
CA GLU A 11 5.86 15.78 3.55
C GLU A 11 5.59 14.28 3.35
N GLY A 12 5.88 13.45 4.35
CA GLY A 12 5.60 12.01 4.31
C GLY A 12 4.11 11.67 4.22
N ALA A 13 3.25 12.41 4.92
CA ALA A 13 1.81 12.19 4.92
C ALA A 13 1.09 12.75 3.69
N GLN A 14 1.75 13.62 2.90
CA GLN A 14 1.09 14.41 1.87
C GLN A 14 0.34 13.55 0.84
N THR A 15 0.96 12.48 0.34
CA THR A 15 0.34 11.63 -0.68
C THR A 15 -0.87 10.87 -0.11
N THR A 16 -0.81 10.42 1.15
CA THR A 16 -1.94 9.76 1.81
C THR A 16 -3.12 10.71 1.96
N VAL A 17 -2.88 11.96 2.39
CA VAL A 17 -3.92 12.98 2.50
C VAL A 17 -4.52 13.31 1.14
N PHE A 18 -3.70 13.42 0.10
CA PHE A 18 -4.17 13.63 -1.28
C PHE A 18 -5.09 12.49 -1.74
N CYS A 19 -4.67 11.23 -1.59
CA CYS A 19 -5.48 10.07 -1.97
C CYS A 19 -6.77 9.91 -1.15
N ALA A 20 -6.83 10.46 0.06
CA ALA A 20 -8.02 10.38 0.91
C ALA A 20 -9.06 11.48 0.60
N LEU A 21 -8.62 12.62 0.06
CA LEU A 21 -9.45 13.83 -0.04
C LEU A 21 -9.72 14.29 -1.48
N ASP A 22 -8.87 13.93 -2.45
CA ASP A 22 -9.06 14.37 -3.84
C ASP A 22 -10.20 13.57 -4.50
N ASN A 23 -11.13 14.28 -5.14
CA ASN A 23 -12.28 13.67 -5.81
C ASN A 23 -11.96 13.15 -7.22
N ASN A 24 -10.79 13.49 -7.78
CA ASN A 24 -10.38 13.19 -9.15
C ASN A 24 -9.26 12.16 -9.21
N LEU A 25 -9.40 11.07 -8.46
CA LEU A 25 -8.43 9.97 -8.45
C LEU A 25 -8.78 8.91 -9.49
N ILE A 26 -7.74 8.25 -10.02
CA ILE A 26 -7.88 7.11 -10.91
C ILE A 26 -8.05 5.86 -10.02
N PRO A 27 -9.18 5.14 -10.09
CA PRO A 27 -9.39 3.93 -9.29
C PRO A 27 -8.28 2.90 -9.53
N GLY A 28 -7.76 2.34 -8.44
CA GLY A 28 -6.71 1.31 -8.50
C GLY A 28 -5.31 1.81 -8.88
N ALA A 29 -5.12 3.10 -9.16
CA ALA A 29 -3.78 3.62 -9.47
C ALA A 29 -2.93 3.79 -8.21
N PHE A 30 -1.62 3.59 -8.36
CA PHE A 30 -0.63 3.87 -7.32
C PHE A 30 -0.15 5.32 -7.43
N TYR A 31 -0.08 6.01 -6.29
CA TYR A 31 0.31 7.41 -6.22
C TYR A 31 1.59 7.60 -5.40
N SER A 32 2.44 8.51 -5.85
CA SER A 32 3.61 9.01 -5.11
C SER A 32 3.88 10.46 -5.51
N GLU A 33 4.18 11.31 -4.52
CA GLU A 33 4.27 12.76 -4.67
C GLU A 33 2.97 13.36 -5.24
N CYS A 34 1.82 12.91 -4.72
CA CYS A 34 0.47 13.33 -5.12
C CYS A 34 0.17 13.17 -6.62
N ARG A 35 0.81 12.20 -7.29
CA ARG A 35 0.63 11.95 -8.73
C ARG A 35 0.64 10.45 -9.03
N PRO A 36 -0.05 9.98 -10.09
CA PRO A 36 0.04 8.60 -10.53
C PRO A 36 1.49 8.22 -10.84
N ARG A 37 1.86 7.00 -10.43
CA ARG A 37 3.16 6.39 -10.70
C ARG A 37 2.97 4.92 -11.05
N ARG A 38 3.92 4.39 -11.81
CA ARG A 38 3.97 2.96 -12.10
C ARG A 38 4.44 2.21 -10.87
N CYS A 39 3.72 1.16 -10.51
CA CYS A 39 4.15 0.21 -9.47
C CYS A 39 5.42 -0.54 -9.91
N ASN A 40 6.05 -1.21 -8.94
CA ASN A 40 7.02 -2.25 -9.26
C ASN A 40 6.35 -3.35 -10.12
N SER A 41 7.13 -4.10 -10.91
CA SER A 41 6.60 -5.12 -11.83
C SER A 41 5.91 -6.28 -11.11
N GLN A 42 6.32 -6.61 -9.89
CA GLN A 42 5.73 -7.69 -9.10
C GLN A 42 4.32 -7.36 -8.62
N ALA A 43 4.06 -6.09 -8.27
CA ALA A 43 2.76 -5.57 -7.87
C ALA A 43 1.81 -5.38 -9.05
N LEU A 44 2.28 -5.58 -10.28
CA LEU A 44 1.47 -5.63 -11.50
C LEU A 44 1.25 -7.07 -11.99
N ASN A 45 1.71 -8.07 -11.22
CA ASN A 45 1.54 -9.48 -11.56
C ASN A 45 0.36 -10.04 -10.76
N ASP A 46 -0.75 -10.30 -11.45
CA ASP A 46 -1.99 -10.76 -10.84
C ASP A 46 -1.85 -12.15 -10.17
N GLU A 47 -0.99 -13.02 -10.69
CA GLU A 47 -0.71 -14.33 -10.08
C GLU A 47 -0.02 -14.18 -8.73
N ILE A 48 0.93 -13.25 -8.63
CA ILE A 48 1.59 -12.93 -7.35
C ILE A 48 0.57 -12.34 -6.37
N CYS A 49 -0.27 -11.41 -6.83
CA CYS A 49 -1.31 -10.80 -5.98
C CYS A 49 -2.31 -11.83 -5.44
N ASP A 50 -2.81 -12.73 -6.30
CA ASP A 50 -3.73 -13.80 -5.91
C ASP A 50 -3.08 -14.78 -4.91
N HIS A 51 -1.83 -15.17 -5.15
CA HIS A 51 -1.11 -16.04 -4.24
C HIS A 51 -0.88 -15.39 -2.86
N VAL A 52 -0.51 -14.11 -2.82
CA VAL A 52 -0.34 -13.35 -1.57
C VAL A 52 -1.66 -13.27 -0.80
N TRP A 53 -2.78 -13.02 -1.49
CA TRP A 53 -4.09 -12.96 -0.87
C TRP A 53 -4.46 -14.29 -0.20
N LYS A 54 -4.44 -15.39 -0.96
CA LYS A 54 -4.79 -16.74 -0.47
C LYS A 54 -3.91 -17.19 0.68
N THR A 55 -2.61 -16.91 0.60
CA THR A 55 -1.66 -17.25 1.67
C THR A 55 -1.97 -16.45 2.94
N SER A 56 -2.28 -15.16 2.80
CA SER A 56 -2.62 -14.30 3.94
C SER A 56 -3.91 -14.76 4.64
N GLU A 57 -4.94 -15.13 3.88
CA GLU A 57 -6.18 -15.70 4.42
C GLU A 57 -5.89 -16.99 5.21
N ALA A 58 -5.14 -17.93 4.63
CA ALA A 58 -4.79 -19.17 5.30
C ALA A 58 -4.02 -18.97 6.63
N LEU A 59 -3.10 -18.00 6.67
CA LEU A 59 -2.36 -17.66 7.88
C LEU A 59 -3.27 -17.10 8.98
N ILE A 60 -4.26 -16.29 8.61
CA ILE A 60 -5.22 -15.74 9.57
C ILE A 60 -6.15 -16.85 10.08
N ASP A 61 -6.63 -17.74 9.21
CA ASP A 61 -7.49 -18.85 9.60
C ASP A 61 -6.77 -19.80 10.57
N GLU A 62 -5.49 -20.08 10.33
CA GLU A 62 -4.65 -20.84 11.24
C GLU A 62 -4.49 -20.13 12.59
N TRP A 63 -4.19 -18.82 12.59
CA TRP A 63 -4.02 -18.03 13.80
C TRP A 63 -5.30 -17.95 14.64
N VAL A 64 -6.46 -17.77 14.00
CA VAL A 64 -7.77 -17.76 14.67
C VAL A 64 -8.05 -19.14 15.29
N SER A 65 -7.79 -20.22 14.54
CA SER A 65 -7.98 -21.59 15.02
C SER A 65 -7.07 -21.94 16.21
N PHE A 66 -5.85 -21.40 16.23
CA PHE A 66 -4.94 -21.53 17.35
C PHE A 66 -5.44 -20.74 18.58
N SER A 67 -5.89 -19.50 18.39
CA SER A 67 -6.31 -18.61 19.48
C SER A 67 -7.60 -19.04 20.17
N GLN A 68 -8.38 -19.94 19.56
CA GLN A 68 -9.62 -20.49 20.12
C GLN A 68 -9.42 -21.78 20.92
N LYS A 69 -8.20 -22.34 20.96
CA LYS A 69 -7.83 -23.51 21.78
C LYS A 69 -7.25 -23.08 23.12
#